data_AF-A0A6A7LS02-F1
#
_entry.id   AF-A0A6A7LS02-F1
#
_cell.length_a   1.000
_cell.length_b   1.000
_cell.length_c   1.000
_cell.angle_alpha   90.00
_cell.angle_beta   90.00
_cell.angle_gamma   90.00
#
_symmetry.space_group_name_H-M   'P 1'
#
loop_
_entity.id
_entity.type
_entity.pdbx_description
1 polymer ?
#
loop_
_entity_poly.entity_id
_entity_poly.type
_entity_poly.pdbx_seq_one_letter_code
_entity_poly.pdbx_strand_id
1 'polypeptide(L)'
;MEISLDEARARVLALDHPLPSEIVPLYAALGRVLAEDIVADSDLPPFANSAMDGFAVRADDTAGALPGRPVRLRIIGAVGAGSSYMPSVGPGEAASIGTGAPLPPGSNAVLQAEDTVVEGDAAWVTTPVQPGHDVRPVGEDVRTGGRSIARGATLRPYEIALLAALGRERVAVGARPRVALVTTGDELIGPTEPLTPGRIRDANLPGLCAQAAEAGCEPVALGRAPDNLNVIAARLAEGLAAADALVVSAGISAGARDYVREALSRLGTLANADAAGSALRVWKRRKEADFRPTRKSGP
;
A
#
# COMPACT_ATOMS: atom_id res chain seq x y z
N MET A 1 -21.15 -4.16 -33.50
CA MET A 1 -19.81 -4.75 -33.54
C MET A 1 -19.48 -5.21 -32.13
N GLU A 2 -19.24 -6.50 -31.94
CA GLU A 2 -18.79 -7.02 -30.65
C GLU A 2 -17.30 -6.67 -30.46
N ILE A 3 -16.95 -6.11 -29.30
CA ILE A 3 -15.56 -5.81 -28.91
C ILE A 3 -15.07 -6.86 -27.91
N SER A 4 -13.77 -7.11 -27.84
CA SER A 4 -13.19 -8.00 -26.84
C SER A 4 -13.20 -7.37 -25.44
N LEU A 5 -13.02 -8.19 -24.39
CA LEU A 5 -12.88 -7.69 -23.03
C LEU A 5 -11.66 -6.75 -22.89
N ASP A 6 -10.54 -7.11 -23.51
CA ASP A 6 -9.32 -6.31 -23.46
C ASP A 6 -9.49 -4.98 -24.19
N GLU A 7 -10.19 -4.97 -25.32
CA GLU A 7 -10.52 -3.75 -26.03
C GLU A 7 -11.45 -2.84 -25.22
N ALA A 8 -12.48 -3.41 -24.58
CA ALA A 8 -13.36 -2.66 -23.69
C ALA A 8 -12.58 -2.06 -22.51
N ARG A 9 -11.70 -2.85 -21.89
CA ARG A 9 -10.84 -2.40 -20.79
C ARG A 9 -9.91 -1.26 -21.23
N ALA A 10 -9.24 -1.40 -22.37
CA ALA A 10 -8.35 -0.37 -22.91
C ALA A 10 -9.10 0.95 -23.17
N ARG A 11 -10.31 0.88 -23.72
CA ARG A 11 -11.17 2.06 -23.93
C ARG A 11 -11.55 2.75 -22.62
N VAL A 12 -11.87 1.98 -21.57
CA VAL A 12 -12.17 2.55 -20.25
C VAL A 12 -10.94 3.22 -19.65
N LEU A 13 -9.77 2.56 -19.70
CA LEU A 13 -8.52 3.12 -19.18
C LEU A 13 -8.04 4.35 -19.97
N ALA A 14 -8.40 4.48 -21.24
CA ALA A 14 -8.10 5.66 -22.04
C ALA A 14 -8.93 6.91 -21.66
N LEU A 15 -10.00 6.74 -20.87
CA LEU A 15 -10.78 7.85 -20.31
C LEU A 15 -10.19 8.37 -18.99
N ASP A 16 -9.14 7.73 -18.49
CA ASP A 16 -8.58 8.02 -17.17
C ASP A 16 -7.83 9.35 -17.16
N HIS A 17 -8.15 10.18 -16.18
CA HIS A 17 -7.44 11.41 -15.88
C HIS A 17 -7.08 11.36 -14.40
N PRO A 18 -5.78 11.44 -14.05
CA PRO A 18 -5.36 11.49 -12.66
C PRO A 18 -6.05 12.65 -11.95
N LEU A 19 -6.71 12.35 -10.84
CA LEU A 19 -7.28 13.38 -9.99
C LEU A 19 -6.20 14.27 -9.39
N PRO A 20 -6.54 15.50 -8.98
CA PRO A 20 -5.62 16.36 -8.26
C PRO A 20 -5.01 15.66 -7.04
N SER A 21 -3.77 16.01 -6.72
CA SER A 21 -3.12 15.55 -5.49
C SER A 21 -3.61 16.33 -4.27
N GLU A 22 -3.60 15.67 -3.12
CA GLU A 22 -3.83 16.27 -1.81
C GLU A 22 -2.75 15.82 -0.81
N ILE A 23 -2.54 16.61 0.25
CA ILE A 23 -1.54 16.31 1.29
C ILE A 23 -2.23 15.75 2.52
N VAL A 24 -1.97 14.48 2.81
CA VAL A 24 -2.56 13.76 3.95
C VAL A 24 -1.50 13.41 4.99
N PRO A 25 -1.87 13.28 6.28
CA PRO A 25 -0.98 12.68 7.28
C PRO A 25 -0.73 11.20 6.97
N LEU A 26 0.44 10.68 7.36
CA LEU A 26 0.81 9.27 7.10
C LEU A 26 -0.23 8.26 7.61
N TYR A 27 -0.87 8.54 8.76
CA TYR A 27 -1.92 7.69 9.32
C TYR A 27 -3.19 7.60 8.46
N ALA A 28 -3.40 8.54 7.53
CA ALA A 28 -4.49 8.53 6.57
C ALA A 28 -4.05 8.12 5.15
N ALA A 29 -2.78 7.73 4.99
CA ALA A 29 -2.16 7.46 3.69
C ALA A 29 -2.29 5.99 3.24
N LEU A 30 -2.76 5.08 4.09
CA LEU A 30 -2.91 3.66 3.75
C LEU A 30 -3.84 3.46 2.54
N GLY A 31 -3.33 2.71 1.56
CA GLY A 31 -4.03 2.41 0.30
C GLY A 31 -4.07 3.58 -0.68
N ARG A 32 -3.51 4.75 -0.34
CA ARG A 32 -3.45 5.91 -1.24
C ARG A 32 -2.35 5.73 -2.27
N VAL A 33 -2.49 6.40 -3.41
CA VAL A 33 -1.48 6.39 -4.49
C VAL A 33 -0.61 7.64 -4.37
N LEU A 34 0.69 7.45 -4.32
CA LEU A 34 1.67 8.52 -4.16
C LEU A 34 1.70 9.45 -5.38
N ALA A 35 1.65 10.77 -5.16
CA ALA A 35 1.57 11.77 -6.22
C ALA A 35 2.93 12.27 -6.73
N GLU A 36 4.01 11.98 -6.01
CA GLU A 36 5.38 12.46 -6.27
C GLU A 36 6.42 11.34 -6.10
N ASP A 37 7.63 11.53 -6.61
CA ASP A 37 8.74 10.64 -6.25
C ASP A 37 9.25 11.01 -4.85
N ILE A 38 9.53 10.01 -4.03
CA ILE A 38 10.15 10.18 -2.72
C ILE A 38 11.63 9.91 -2.86
N VAL A 39 12.41 10.97 -2.69
CA VAL A 39 13.87 10.94 -2.64
C VAL A 39 14.28 11.06 -1.17
N ALA A 40 15.21 10.21 -0.74
CA ALA A 40 15.76 10.26 0.61
C ALA A 40 16.66 11.49 0.78
N ASP A 41 16.43 12.25 1.84
CA ASP A 41 17.28 13.39 2.23
C ASP A 41 18.39 13.00 3.22
N SER A 42 18.38 11.75 3.66
CA SER A 42 19.27 11.20 4.68
C SER A 42 19.46 9.69 4.46
N ASP A 43 20.56 9.16 5.01
CA ASP A 43 20.83 7.73 5.01
C ASP A 43 19.98 7.03 6.08
N LEU A 44 19.57 5.80 5.79
CA LEU A 44 18.87 4.92 6.73
C LEU A 44 19.64 3.58 6.82
N PRO A 45 20.18 3.20 7.98
CA PRO A 45 20.33 4.03 9.18
C PRO A 45 21.30 5.21 8.96
N PRO A 46 21.18 6.31 9.72
CA PRO A 46 22.01 7.51 9.54
C PRO A 46 23.43 7.38 10.14
N PHE A 47 23.69 6.30 10.88
CA PHE A 47 24.98 5.97 11.47
C PHE A 47 25.13 4.44 11.47
N ALA A 48 26.38 3.96 11.49
CA ALA A 48 26.64 2.55 11.70
C ALA A 48 26.16 2.13 13.09
N ASN A 49 25.40 1.05 13.20
CA ASN A 49 24.82 0.61 14.47
C ASN A 49 24.92 -0.91 14.67
N SER A 50 24.71 -1.34 15.91
CA SER A 50 24.75 -2.76 16.27
C SER A 50 23.52 -3.50 15.78
N ALA A 51 23.70 -4.65 15.12
CA ALA A 51 22.62 -5.56 14.75
C ALA A 51 22.14 -6.43 15.93
N MET A 52 22.98 -6.58 16.95
CA MET A 52 22.78 -7.49 18.09
C MET A 52 23.13 -6.81 19.42
N ASP A 53 22.74 -7.42 20.53
CA ASP A 53 23.26 -7.05 21.85
C ASP A 53 24.63 -7.70 22.08
N GLY A 54 25.57 -6.98 22.69
CA GLY A 54 26.88 -7.55 23.00
C GLY A 54 27.98 -6.53 23.25
N PHE A 55 29.10 -6.66 22.51
CA PHE A 55 30.30 -5.85 22.73
C PHE A 55 30.86 -5.30 21.41
N ALA A 56 30.93 -3.97 21.32
CA ALA A 56 31.64 -3.28 20.25
C ALA A 56 33.15 -3.39 20.48
N VAL A 57 33.85 -3.94 19.48
CA VAL A 57 35.27 -4.27 19.56
C VAL A 57 36.03 -3.85 18.31
N ARG A 58 37.35 -3.89 18.40
CA ARG A 58 38.24 -3.96 17.24
C ARG A 58 38.36 -5.43 16.83
N ALA A 59 37.98 -5.76 15.60
CA ALA A 59 38.05 -7.14 15.08
C ALA A 59 39.46 -7.75 15.24
N ASP A 60 40.50 -6.95 15.00
CA ASP A 60 41.91 -7.37 15.13
C ASP A 60 42.26 -7.86 16.55
N ASP A 61 41.63 -7.31 17.58
CA ASP A 61 41.89 -7.71 18.97
C ASP A 61 41.24 -9.04 19.32
N THR A 62 40.36 -9.56 18.47
CA THR A 62 39.77 -10.90 18.61
C THR A 62 40.58 -11.98 17.88
N ALA A 63 41.59 -11.58 17.10
CA ALA A 63 42.34 -12.49 16.26
C ALA A 63 43.01 -13.60 17.09
N GLY A 64 42.81 -14.86 16.68
CA GLY A 64 43.38 -16.02 17.35
C GLY A 64 42.65 -16.48 18.61
N ALA A 65 41.51 -15.85 18.96
CA ALA A 65 40.56 -16.37 19.93
C ALA A 65 40.07 -17.76 19.51
N LEU A 66 40.04 -18.69 20.47
CA LEU A 66 39.51 -20.04 20.33
C LEU A 66 38.87 -20.44 21.67
N PRO A 67 37.93 -21.41 21.72
CA PRO A 67 37.33 -21.86 22.98
C PRO A 67 38.35 -22.28 24.05
N GLY A 68 39.45 -22.92 23.66
CA GLY A 68 40.54 -23.32 24.57
C GLY A 68 41.62 -22.25 24.80
N ARG A 69 41.52 -21.09 24.14
CA ARG A 69 42.45 -19.97 24.26
C ARG A 69 41.68 -18.65 24.02
N PRO A 70 40.81 -18.26 24.96
CA PRO A 70 40.02 -17.05 24.79
C PRO A 70 40.91 -15.81 24.87
N VAL A 71 40.52 -14.76 24.16
CA VAL A 71 41.15 -13.45 24.27
C VAL A 71 40.37 -12.61 25.27
N ARG A 72 41.08 -11.90 26.16
CA ARG A 72 40.49 -11.00 27.14
C ARG A 72 40.44 -9.58 26.59
N LEU A 73 39.26 -8.98 26.58
CA LEU A 73 39.07 -7.55 26.30
C LEU A 73 38.56 -6.85 27.56
N ARG A 74 39.07 -5.64 27.85
CA ARG A 74 38.60 -4.83 28.98
C ARG A 74 37.37 -4.02 28.58
N ILE A 75 36.29 -4.14 29.35
CA ILE A 75 35.04 -3.41 29.16
C ILE A 75 35.21 -1.99 29.71
N ILE A 76 35.12 -0.98 28.85
CA ILE A 76 35.41 0.43 29.18
C ILE A 76 34.16 1.30 29.37
N GLY A 77 32.98 0.74 29.18
CA GLY A 77 31.70 1.44 29.29
C GLY A 77 30.59 0.73 28.53
N ALA A 78 29.45 1.41 28.44
CA ALA A 78 28.27 0.94 27.72
C ALA A 78 27.73 2.01 26.77
N VAL A 79 27.21 1.58 25.62
CA VAL A 79 26.53 2.40 24.62
C VAL A 79 25.12 1.86 24.41
N GLY A 80 24.14 2.58 24.96
CA GLY A 80 22.73 2.26 24.77
C GLY A 80 22.16 2.90 23.51
N ALA A 81 21.02 2.37 23.04
CA ALA A 81 20.24 3.01 21.98
C ALA A 81 19.84 4.44 22.40
N GLY A 82 20.04 5.40 21.49
CA GLY A 82 19.81 6.82 21.76
C GLY A 82 20.88 7.52 22.62
N SER A 83 21.97 6.84 23.00
CA SER A 83 23.07 7.45 23.76
C SER A 83 23.87 8.44 22.91
N SER A 84 24.18 9.60 23.48
CA SER A 84 25.16 10.55 22.95
C SER A 84 26.58 10.31 23.49
N TYR A 85 26.71 9.54 24.57
CA TYR A 85 27.98 9.14 25.12
C TYR A 85 28.47 7.87 24.42
N MET A 86 29.70 7.93 23.89
CA MET A 86 30.38 6.80 23.27
C MET A 86 31.84 6.76 23.74
N PRO A 87 32.25 5.76 24.54
CA PRO A 87 33.66 5.60 24.88
C PRO A 87 34.44 5.20 23.62
N SER A 88 35.66 5.71 23.45
CA SER A 88 36.52 5.32 22.32
C SER A 88 37.16 3.97 22.62
N VAL A 89 36.92 2.96 21.78
CA VAL A 89 37.45 1.61 21.94
C VAL A 89 38.89 1.55 21.38
N GLY A 90 39.86 1.41 22.27
CA GLY A 90 41.27 1.19 21.95
C GLY A 90 41.67 -0.29 21.88
N PRO A 91 42.96 -0.59 21.63
CA PRO A 91 43.47 -1.96 21.59
C PRO A 91 43.24 -2.72 22.90
N GLY A 92 42.69 -3.93 22.81
CA GLY A 92 42.37 -4.79 23.95
C GLY A 92 41.19 -4.30 24.78
N GLU A 93 40.40 -3.37 24.26
CA GLU A 93 39.22 -2.81 24.90
C GLU A 93 37.93 -3.22 24.17
N ALA A 94 36.81 -3.16 24.89
CA ALA A 94 35.47 -3.39 24.38
C ALA A 94 34.49 -2.42 25.05
N ALA A 95 33.40 -2.07 24.37
CA ALA A 95 32.28 -1.36 24.98
C ALA A 95 31.03 -2.24 24.90
N SER A 96 30.29 -2.40 26.00
CA SER A 96 28.99 -3.06 25.93
C SER A 96 28.06 -2.24 25.04
N ILE A 97 27.33 -2.88 24.14
CA ILE A 97 26.51 -2.20 23.13
C ILE A 97 25.17 -2.92 23.01
N GLY A 98 24.09 -2.15 22.95
CA GLY A 98 22.75 -2.67 22.68
C GLY A 98 22.41 -2.61 21.19
N THR A 99 21.44 -3.41 20.77
CA THR A 99 20.88 -3.44 19.43
C THR A 99 20.40 -2.04 19.02
N GLY A 100 20.80 -1.60 17.82
CA GLY A 100 20.50 -0.27 17.28
C GLY A 100 21.32 0.88 17.87
N ALA A 101 22.18 0.62 18.87
CA ALA A 101 23.08 1.65 19.39
C ALA A 101 24.18 2.00 18.37
N PRO A 102 24.61 3.28 18.31
CA PRO A 102 25.66 3.70 17.40
C PRO A 102 26.98 3.01 17.74
N LEU A 103 27.75 2.65 16.71
CA LEU A 103 29.09 2.09 16.92
C LEU A 103 30.01 3.13 17.57
N PRO A 104 30.64 2.83 18.72
CA PRO A 104 31.59 3.74 19.34
C PRO A 104 32.85 3.91 18.49
N PRO A 105 33.49 5.09 18.53
CA PRO A 105 34.75 5.35 17.84
C PRO A 105 35.81 4.29 18.17
N GLY A 106 36.58 3.86 17.17
CA GLY A 106 37.63 2.86 17.34
C GLY A 106 37.17 1.40 17.26
N SER A 107 35.87 1.12 17.34
CA SER A 107 35.30 -0.20 17.07
C SER A 107 34.96 -0.39 15.58
N ASN A 108 34.95 -1.63 15.10
CA ASN A 108 34.56 -1.98 13.73
C ASN A 108 33.81 -3.32 13.62
N ALA A 109 33.49 -3.97 14.73
CA ALA A 109 32.73 -5.21 14.79
C ALA A 109 31.97 -5.31 16.12
N VAL A 110 30.93 -6.13 16.14
CA VAL A 110 30.17 -6.48 17.35
C VAL A 110 30.31 -7.98 17.60
N LEU A 111 30.68 -8.31 18.84
CA LEU A 111 30.60 -9.67 19.40
C LEU A 111 29.24 -9.83 20.07
N GLN A 112 28.55 -10.92 19.82
CA GLN A 112 27.28 -11.22 20.46
C GLN A 112 27.47 -11.50 21.95
N ALA A 113 26.50 -11.09 22.77
CA ALA A 113 26.51 -11.36 24.20
C ALA A 113 26.54 -12.87 24.50
N GLU A 114 25.87 -13.66 23.66
CA GLU A 114 25.76 -15.11 23.75
C GLU A 114 27.12 -15.81 23.54
N ASP A 115 28.00 -15.22 22.73
CA ASP A 115 29.33 -15.75 22.40
C ASP A 115 30.44 -15.24 23.33
N THR A 116 30.08 -14.43 24.34
CA THR A 116 31.02 -13.74 25.21
C THR A 116 30.78 -14.08 26.68
N VAL A 117 31.81 -14.59 27.36
CA VAL A 117 31.76 -14.79 28.82
C VAL A 117 32.24 -13.53 29.52
N VAL A 118 31.42 -12.99 30.42
CA VAL A 118 31.75 -11.75 31.16
C VAL A 118 32.18 -12.08 32.58
N GLU A 119 33.32 -11.56 32.99
CA GLU A 119 33.84 -11.67 34.36
C GLU A 119 34.39 -10.31 34.84
N GLY A 120 33.65 -9.65 35.74
CA GLY A 120 34.04 -8.32 36.23
C GLY A 120 34.06 -7.28 35.11
N ASP A 121 35.23 -6.69 34.84
CA ASP A 121 35.45 -5.72 33.76
C ASP A 121 35.98 -6.37 32.47
N ALA A 122 35.88 -7.70 32.34
CA ALA A 122 36.46 -8.45 31.23
C ALA A 122 35.39 -9.14 30.39
N ALA A 123 35.52 -9.01 29.07
CA ALA A 123 34.84 -9.84 28.08
C ALA A 123 35.83 -10.89 27.54
N TRP A 124 35.49 -12.16 27.71
CA TRP A 124 36.28 -13.28 27.22
C TRP A 124 35.72 -13.77 25.88
N VAL A 125 36.52 -13.58 24.84
CA VAL A 125 36.17 -13.85 23.45
C VAL A 125 36.67 -15.24 23.09
N THR A 126 35.77 -16.12 22.69
CA THR A 126 36.10 -17.51 22.31
C THR A 126 36.11 -17.73 20.79
N THR A 127 35.49 -16.82 20.03
CA THR A 127 35.40 -16.88 18.57
C THR A 127 35.80 -15.52 17.99
N PRO A 128 36.72 -15.47 17.01
CA PRO A 128 37.13 -14.21 16.39
C PRO A 128 36.04 -13.67 15.47
N VAL A 129 35.92 -12.35 15.37
CA VAL A 129 35.03 -11.68 14.43
C VAL A 129 35.81 -10.91 13.37
N GLN A 130 35.17 -10.69 12.22
CA GLN A 130 35.72 -9.89 11.14
C GLN A 130 35.20 -8.45 11.21
N PRO A 131 35.89 -7.48 10.59
CA PRO A 131 35.36 -6.13 10.42
C PRO A 131 33.96 -6.18 9.78
N GLY A 132 33.01 -5.45 10.36
CA GLY A 132 31.61 -5.40 9.94
C GLY A 132 30.70 -6.49 10.52
N HIS A 133 31.23 -7.44 11.30
CA HIS A 133 30.40 -8.49 11.92
C HIS A 133 29.35 -7.88 12.85
N ASP A 134 28.08 -8.23 12.62
CA ASP A 134 26.91 -7.68 13.33
C ASP A 134 26.85 -6.14 13.39
N VAL A 135 27.40 -5.49 12.35
CA VAL A 135 27.32 -4.05 12.14
C VAL A 135 26.41 -3.76 10.96
N ARG A 136 25.38 -2.95 11.20
CA ARG A 136 24.58 -2.37 10.12
C ARG A 136 25.25 -1.08 9.65
N PRO A 137 25.75 -1.00 8.40
CA PRO A 137 26.44 0.19 7.92
C PRO A 137 25.48 1.36 7.70
N VAL A 138 26.04 2.56 7.60
CA VAL A 138 25.30 3.77 7.20
C VAL A 138 24.63 3.53 5.85
N GLY A 139 23.35 3.86 5.76
CA GLY A 139 22.59 3.79 4.50
C GLY A 139 22.45 2.38 3.94
N GLU A 140 22.47 1.36 4.80
CA GLU A 140 22.19 -0.03 4.43
C GLU A 140 20.80 -0.18 3.79
N ASP A 141 19.78 0.45 4.38
CA ASP A 141 18.40 0.37 3.90
C ASP A 141 18.17 1.36 2.76
N VAL A 142 18.57 2.62 2.95
CA VAL A 142 18.40 3.71 1.98
C VAL A 142 19.58 4.65 2.04
N ARG A 143 20.06 5.09 0.88
CA ARG A 143 21.07 6.15 0.77
C ARG A 143 20.45 7.48 0.36
N THR A 144 21.03 8.55 0.88
CA THR A 144 20.74 9.92 0.51
C THR A 144 20.76 10.09 -1.01
N GLY A 145 19.74 10.77 -1.55
CA GLY A 145 19.56 10.98 -2.99
C GLY A 145 19.01 9.76 -3.74
N GLY A 146 18.90 8.60 -3.11
CA GLY A 146 18.21 7.44 -3.66
C GLY A 146 16.71 7.70 -3.78
N ARG A 147 16.10 7.27 -4.90
CA ARG A 147 14.64 7.24 -5.02
C ARG A 147 14.11 6.05 -4.22
N SER A 148 13.51 6.34 -3.07
CA SER A 148 13.00 5.35 -2.14
C SER A 148 11.64 4.79 -2.57
N ILE A 149 10.74 5.67 -3.05
CA ILE A 149 9.40 5.29 -3.50
C ILE A 149 9.06 6.08 -4.76
N ALA A 150 8.62 5.38 -5.81
CA ALA A 150 8.24 6.03 -7.06
C ALA A 150 6.81 6.58 -7.03
N ARG A 151 6.58 7.70 -7.71
CA ARG A 151 5.25 8.23 -8.02
C ARG A 151 4.37 7.12 -8.60
N GLY A 152 3.11 7.08 -8.18
CA GLY A 152 2.16 6.04 -8.59
C GLY A 152 2.21 4.77 -7.75
N ALA A 153 3.12 4.66 -6.79
CA ALA A 153 3.12 3.55 -5.83
C ALA A 153 1.90 3.64 -4.91
N THR A 154 1.25 2.50 -4.66
CA THR A 154 0.26 2.35 -3.59
C THR A 154 0.98 2.28 -2.25
N LEU A 155 0.59 3.12 -1.30
CA LEU A 155 1.16 3.17 0.04
C LEU A 155 0.59 2.03 0.90
N ARG A 156 1.44 1.05 1.20
CA ARG A 156 1.16 -0.06 2.13
C ARG A 156 1.87 0.23 3.46
N PRO A 157 1.72 -0.63 4.50
CA PRO A 157 2.36 -0.40 5.78
C PRO A 157 3.88 -0.16 5.70
N TYR A 158 4.57 -0.87 4.79
CA TYR A 158 6.02 -0.70 4.60
C TYR A 158 6.39 0.68 4.05
N GLU A 159 5.72 1.14 2.98
CA GLU A 159 5.98 2.47 2.42
C GLU A 159 5.70 3.58 3.44
N ILE A 160 4.66 3.42 4.26
CA ILE A 160 4.32 4.37 5.32
C ILE A 160 5.41 4.41 6.40
N ALA A 161 5.90 3.25 6.84
CA ALA A 161 7.00 3.17 7.80
C ALA A 161 8.28 3.81 7.23
N LEU A 162 8.58 3.56 5.96
CA LEU A 162 9.73 4.16 5.28
C LEU A 162 9.60 5.68 5.17
N LEU A 163 8.43 6.21 4.81
CA LEU A 163 8.17 7.66 4.80
C LEU A 163 8.42 8.28 6.18
N ALA A 164 7.97 7.63 7.24
CA ALA A 164 8.22 8.08 8.62
C ALA A 164 9.70 8.02 9.00
N ALA A 165 10.41 6.95 8.61
CA ALA A 165 11.84 6.81 8.83
C ALA A 165 12.67 7.87 8.09
N LEU A 166 12.18 8.34 6.95
CA LEU A 166 12.70 9.49 6.19
C LEU A 166 12.19 10.85 6.71
N GLY A 167 11.67 10.91 7.94
CA GLY A 167 11.28 12.15 8.61
C GLY A 167 9.98 12.80 8.09
N ARG A 168 9.15 12.09 7.32
CA ARG A 168 7.90 12.67 6.79
C ARG A 168 6.73 12.40 7.73
N GLU A 169 5.98 13.46 8.06
CA GLU A 169 4.70 13.35 8.77
C GLU A 169 3.50 13.30 7.79
N ARG A 170 3.68 13.90 6.62
CA ARG A 170 2.65 14.09 5.59
C ARG A 170 3.21 13.75 4.22
N VAL A 171 2.32 13.37 3.30
CA VAL A 171 2.70 12.97 1.95
C VAL A 171 1.64 13.40 0.93
N ALA A 172 2.10 13.78 -0.26
CA ALA A 172 1.23 14.10 -1.38
C ALA A 172 0.73 12.80 -2.05
N VAL A 173 -0.59 12.64 -2.12
CA VAL A 173 -1.26 11.47 -2.70
C VAL A 173 -2.35 11.92 -3.67
N GLY A 174 -2.72 11.07 -4.63
CA GLY A 174 -3.89 11.33 -5.48
C GLY A 174 -5.17 11.34 -4.63
N ALA A 175 -6.08 12.28 -4.91
CA ALA A 175 -7.40 12.30 -4.29
C ALA A 175 -8.14 10.97 -4.51
N ARG A 176 -8.99 10.57 -3.56
CA ARG A 176 -9.81 9.37 -3.73
C ARG A 176 -10.88 9.63 -4.78
N PRO A 177 -10.99 8.81 -5.84
CA PRO A 177 -12.08 8.94 -6.78
C PRO A 177 -13.42 8.73 -6.10
N ARG A 178 -14.35 9.66 -6.31
CA ARG A 178 -15.74 9.51 -5.88
C ARG A 178 -16.48 8.75 -6.97
N VAL A 179 -17.14 7.66 -6.60
CA VAL A 179 -17.87 6.79 -7.54
C VAL A 179 -19.34 6.77 -7.17
N ALA A 180 -20.16 7.43 -7.98
CA ALA A 180 -21.61 7.41 -7.84
C ALA A 180 -22.19 6.07 -8.30
N LEU A 181 -23.11 5.53 -7.51
CA LEU A 181 -23.63 4.17 -7.66
C LEU A 181 -25.15 4.21 -7.59
N VAL A 182 -25.80 3.73 -8.65
CA VAL A 182 -27.26 3.67 -8.76
C VAL A 182 -27.71 2.31 -9.29
N THR A 183 -28.79 1.80 -8.72
CA THR A 183 -29.48 0.60 -9.21
C THR A 183 -30.83 0.97 -9.80
N THR A 184 -31.27 0.25 -10.83
CA THR A 184 -32.60 0.43 -11.40
C THR A 184 -33.33 -0.90 -11.48
N GLY A 185 -34.65 -0.84 -11.34
CA GLY A 185 -35.53 -2.00 -11.45
C GLY A 185 -36.69 -1.88 -10.48
N ASP A 186 -37.90 -2.09 -10.99
CA ASP A 186 -39.10 -2.07 -10.15
C ASP A 186 -39.11 -3.26 -9.19
N GLU A 187 -38.51 -4.40 -9.55
CA GLU A 187 -38.41 -5.59 -8.70
C GLU A 187 -37.59 -5.35 -7.43
N LEU A 188 -36.70 -4.35 -7.42
CA LEU A 188 -35.74 -4.15 -6.33
C LEU A 188 -36.41 -3.51 -5.11
N ILE A 189 -36.18 -4.08 -3.93
CA ILE A 189 -36.56 -3.56 -2.62
C ILE A 189 -35.33 -3.42 -1.71
N GLY A 190 -35.43 -2.64 -0.64
CA GLY A 190 -34.38 -2.45 0.34
C GLY A 190 -34.08 -3.71 1.16
N PRO A 191 -32.92 -3.78 1.83
CA PRO A 191 -32.45 -4.99 2.49
C PRO A 191 -33.35 -5.45 3.66
N THR A 192 -34.04 -4.51 4.31
CA THR A 192 -34.95 -4.77 5.44
C THR A 192 -36.42 -4.80 5.04
N GLU A 193 -36.75 -4.47 3.79
CA GLU A 193 -38.14 -4.51 3.31
C GLU A 193 -38.63 -5.98 3.22
N PRO A 194 -39.92 -6.24 3.55
CA PRO A 194 -40.50 -7.57 3.44
C PRO A 194 -40.59 -8.01 1.98
N LEU A 195 -40.24 -9.27 1.69
CA LEU A 195 -40.38 -9.83 0.36
C LEU A 195 -41.87 -9.98 0.01
N THR A 196 -42.23 -9.47 -1.16
CA THR A 196 -43.57 -9.65 -1.76
C THR A 196 -43.42 -10.32 -3.13
N PRO A 197 -44.48 -10.96 -3.67
CA PRO A 197 -44.41 -11.60 -4.97
C PRO A 197 -43.86 -10.67 -6.06
N GLY A 198 -42.80 -11.09 -6.75
CA GLY A 198 -42.15 -10.30 -7.80
C GLY A 198 -41.15 -9.25 -7.32
N ARG A 199 -40.87 -9.16 -6.01
CA ARG A 199 -39.84 -8.28 -5.45
C ARG A 199 -38.63 -9.06 -4.93
N ILE A 200 -37.43 -8.52 -5.14
CA ILE A 200 -36.15 -9.06 -4.65
C ILE A 200 -35.35 -7.95 -3.97
N ARG A 201 -34.48 -8.30 -3.03
CA ARG A 201 -33.62 -7.32 -2.36
C ARG A 201 -32.50 -6.84 -3.28
N ASP A 202 -32.22 -5.55 -3.25
CA ASP A 202 -31.07 -4.98 -3.93
C ASP A 202 -29.78 -5.38 -3.21
N ALA A 203 -29.12 -6.40 -3.74
CA ALA A 203 -27.80 -6.83 -3.32
C ALA A 203 -26.66 -6.12 -4.09
N ASN A 204 -26.98 -5.51 -5.25
CA ASN A 204 -25.97 -4.94 -6.13
C ASN A 204 -25.46 -3.62 -5.58
N LEU A 205 -26.36 -2.72 -5.16
CA LEU A 205 -25.93 -1.41 -4.64
C LEU A 205 -24.94 -1.53 -3.47
N PRO A 206 -25.23 -2.25 -2.36
CA PRO A 206 -24.26 -2.39 -1.28
C PRO A 206 -22.99 -3.15 -1.71
N GLY A 207 -23.11 -4.15 -2.59
CA GLY A 207 -21.95 -4.89 -3.11
C GLY A 207 -21.02 -4.02 -3.95
N LEU A 208 -21.56 -3.18 -4.83
CA LEU A 208 -20.79 -2.25 -5.65
C LEU A 208 -20.18 -1.12 -4.81
N CYS A 209 -20.88 -0.61 -3.79
CA CYS A 209 -20.29 0.32 -2.82
C CYS A 209 -19.07 -0.29 -2.12
N ALA A 210 -19.17 -1.55 -1.68
CA ALA A 210 -18.06 -2.25 -1.06
C ALA A 210 -16.89 -2.47 -2.03
N GLN A 211 -17.16 -2.87 -3.28
CA GLN A 211 -16.12 -3.02 -4.32
C GLN A 211 -15.42 -1.70 -4.65
N ALA A 212 -16.15 -0.59 -4.72
CA ALA A 212 -15.56 0.73 -4.93
C ALA A 212 -14.65 1.12 -3.75
N ALA A 213 -15.09 0.90 -2.51
CA ALA A 213 -14.28 1.15 -1.33
C ALA A 213 -13.02 0.27 -1.27
N GLU A 214 -13.14 -1.01 -1.60
CA GLU A 214 -12.02 -1.96 -1.71
C GLU A 214 -11.00 -1.53 -2.77
N ALA A 215 -11.46 -0.95 -3.88
CA ALA A 215 -10.63 -0.36 -4.92
C ALA A 215 -10.01 1.00 -4.53
N GLY A 216 -10.23 1.50 -3.30
CA GLY A 216 -9.67 2.76 -2.80
C GLY A 216 -10.48 4.01 -3.17
N CYS A 217 -11.68 3.85 -3.72
CA CYS A 217 -12.59 4.93 -4.06
C CYS A 217 -13.50 5.32 -2.88
N GLU A 218 -14.13 6.48 -2.98
CA GLU A 218 -15.21 6.92 -2.09
C GLU A 218 -16.58 6.62 -2.74
N PRO A 219 -17.36 5.65 -2.24
CA PRO A 219 -18.65 5.32 -2.84
C PRO A 219 -19.71 6.38 -2.50
N VAL A 220 -20.44 6.83 -3.52
CA VAL A 220 -21.60 7.73 -3.38
C VAL A 220 -22.87 6.95 -3.76
N ALA A 221 -23.56 6.42 -2.77
CA ALA A 221 -24.77 5.62 -2.98
C ALA A 221 -25.98 6.53 -3.29
N LEU A 222 -26.40 6.59 -4.56
CA LEU A 222 -27.57 7.35 -5.01
C LEU A 222 -28.90 6.62 -4.80
N GLY A 223 -28.82 5.35 -4.40
CA GLY A 223 -29.98 4.53 -4.13
C GLY A 223 -30.57 3.87 -5.37
N ARG A 224 -31.80 3.39 -5.20
CA ARG A 224 -32.59 2.74 -6.25
C ARG A 224 -33.41 3.78 -7.01
N ALA A 225 -33.47 3.66 -8.33
CA ALA A 225 -34.47 4.31 -9.17
C ALA A 225 -35.50 3.27 -9.67
N PRO A 226 -36.81 3.55 -9.57
CA PRO A 226 -37.82 2.76 -10.30
C PRO A 226 -37.57 2.90 -11.82
N ASP A 227 -38.17 2.01 -12.62
CA ASP A 227 -38.10 2.04 -14.09
C ASP A 227 -38.97 3.17 -14.67
N ASN A 228 -38.62 4.40 -14.28
CA ASN A 228 -39.21 5.65 -14.70
C ASN A 228 -38.10 6.53 -15.26
N LEU A 229 -38.23 6.89 -16.53
CA LEU A 229 -37.23 7.64 -17.25
C LEU A 229 -36.84 8.97 -16.60
N ASN A 230 -37.79 9.72 -16.05
CA ASN A 230 -37.50 11.02 -15.44
C ASN A 230 -36.75 10.84 -14.12
N VAL A 231 -37.12 9.82 -13.33
CA VAL A 231 -36.43 9.50 -12.07
C VAL A 231 -35.02 9.01 -12.34
N ILE A 232 -34.84 8.12 -13.32
CA ILE A 232 -33.51 7.65 -13.75
C ILE A 232 -32.68 8.85 -14.23
N ALA A 233 -33.19 9.70 -15.12
CA ALA A 233 -32.47 10.87 -15.61
C ALA A 233 -32.03 11.82 -14.48
N ALA A 234 -32.89 12.06 -13.49
CA ALA A 234 -32.54 12.87 -12.32
C ALA A 234 -31.40 12.25 -11.50
N ARG A 235 -31.43 10.93 -11.25
CA ARG A 235 -30.36 10.22 -10.53
C ARG A 235 -29.05 10.19 -11.30
N LEU A 236 -29.09 9.99 -12.61
CA LEU A 236 -27.88 10.04 -13.44
C LEU A 236 -27.26 11.44 -13.43
N ALA A 237 -28.08 12.50 -13.53
CA ALA A 237 -27.61 13.88 -13.45
C ALA A 237 -26.99 14.20 -12.08
N GLU A 238 -27.61 13.75 -10.99
CA GLU A 238 -27.07 13.86 -9.63
C GLU A 238 -25.69 13.18 -9.53
N GLY A 239 -25.56 11.95 -10.05
CA GLY A 239 -24.30 11.21 -10.06
C GLY A 239 -23.19 11.87 -10.86
N LEU A 240 -23.51 12.36 -12.07
CA LEU A 240 -22.54 13.07 -12.92
C LEU A 240 -22.07 14.39 -12.31
N ALA A 241 -22.91 15.06 -11.52
CA ALA A 241 -22.55 16.30 -10.83
C ALA A 241 -21.75 16.05 -9.55
N ALA A 242 -21.94 14.91 -8.91
CA ALA A 242 -21.43 14.63 -7.57
C ALA A 242 -20.20 13.70 -7.54
N ALA A 243 -19.76 13.11 -8.64
CA ALA A 243 -18.73 12.07 -8.64
C ALA A 243 -17.83 12.12 -9.89
N ASP A 244 -16.65 11.50 -9.78
CA ASP A 244 -15.68 11.39 -10.87
C ASP A 244 -16.07 10.27 -11.85
N ALA A 245 -16.81 9.28 -11.37
CA ALA A 245 -17.38 8.21 -12.17
C ALA A 245 -18.80 7.85 -11.71
N LEU A 246 -19.62 7.38 -12.65
CA LEU A 246 -20.98 6.89 -12.39
C LEU A 246 -21.11 5.44 -12.87
N VAL A 247 -21.56 4.57 -11.97
CA VAL A 247 -21.85 3.17 -12.23
C VAL A 247 -23.34 2.91 -12.06
N VAL A 248 -23.97 2.40 -13.12
CA VAL A 248 -25.39 2.08 -13.15
C VAL A 248 -25.54 0.56 -13.25
N SER A 249 -26.18 -0.05 -12.25
CA SER A 249 -26.59 -1.45 -12.31
C SER A 249 -28.07 -1.53 -12.67
N ALA A 250 -28.36 -1.89 -13.91
CA ALA A 250 -29.72 -2.04 -14.42
C ALA A 250 -29.97 -3.44 -14.98
N GLY A 251 -31.23 -3.82 -15.13
CA GLY A 251 -31.62 -4.97 -15.95
C GLY A 251 -31.59 -4.63 -17.45
N ILE A 252 -31.43 -5.65 -18.31
CA ILE A 252 -31.73 -5.54 -19.74
C ILE A 252 -32.98 -6.36 -20.02
N SER A 253 -34.10 -5.70 -20.32
CA SER A 253 -35.28 -6.39 -20.84
C SER A 253 -35.15 -6.54 -22.36
N ALA A 254 -35.30 -7.78 -22.85
CA ALA A 254 -35.16 -8.12 -24.28
C ALA A 254 -36.28 -7.55 -25.19
N GLY A 255 -37.24 -6.80 -24.64
CA GLY A 255 -38.37 -6.26 -25.41
C GLY A 255 -38.94 -4.92 -24.92
N ALA A 256 -38.33 -4.25 -23.93
CA ALA A 256 -38.81 -2.98 -23.37
C ALA A 256 -37.76 -1.87 -23.52
N ARG A 257 -38.22 -0.60 -23.56
CA ARG A 257 -37.38 0.59 -23.69
C ARG A 257 -36.25 0.59 -22.64
N ASP A 258 -35.02 0.77 -23.09
CA ASP A 258 -33.85 0.95 -22.24
C ASP A 258 -33.86 2.39 -21.68
N TYR A 259 -34.54 2.59 -20.55
CA TYR A 259 -34.69 3.92 -19.94
C TYR A 259 -33.35 4.51 -19.49
N VAL A 260 -32.36 3.68 -19.15
CA VAL A 260 -31.01 4.15 -18.82
C VAL A 260 -30.36 4.76 -20.05
N ARG A 261 -30.39 4.07 -21.19
CA ARG A 261 -29.89 4.62 -22.46
C ARG A 261 -30.64 5.89 -22.86
N GLU A 262 -31.96 5.91 -22.78
CA GLU A 262 -32.72 7.11 -23.12
C GLU A 262 -32.37 8.29 -22.18
N ALA A 263 -32.22 8.04 -20.88
CA ALA A 263 -31.82 9.05 -19.91
C ALA A 263 -30.41 9.59 -20.21
N LEU A 264 -29.44 8.72 -20.49
CA LEU A 264 -28.08 9.13 -20.87
C LEU A 264 -28.07 9.96 -22.17
N SER A 265 -28.92 9.63 -23.15
CA SER A 265 -29.08 10.44 -24.37
C SER A 265 -29.60 11.85 -24.06
N ARG A 266 -30.58 11.97 -23.16
CA ARG A 266 -31.13 13.28 -22.74
C ARG A 266 -30.10 14.16 -22.05
N LEU A 267 -29.17 13.54 -21.32
CA LEU A 267 -28.09 14.24 -20.63
C LEU A 267 -26.92 14.61 -21.55
N GLY A 268 -27.03 14.37 -22.86
CA GLY A 268 -25.97 14.67 -23.84
C GLY A 268 -24.76 13.72 -23.77
N THR A 269 -24.75 12.79 -22.81
CA THR A 269 -23.64 11.86 -22.60
C THR A 269 -23.48 10.86 -23.74
N LEU A 270 -24.55 10.46 -24.42
CA LEU A 270 -24.45 9.53 -25.56
C LEU A 270 -24.12 10.18 -26.92
N ALA A 271 -24.30 11.50 -27.07
CA ALA A 271 -23.98 12.19 -28.32
C ALA A 271 -22.46 12.32 -28.56
N ASN A 272 -21.66 12.26 -27.50
CA ASN A 272 -20.19 12.25 -27.55
C ASN A 272 -19.58 10.83 -27.59
N ALA A 273 -20.41 9.78 -27.72
CA ALA A 273 -19.93 8.40 -27.68
C ALA A 273 -19.20 7.94 -28.96
N ASP A 274 -19.35 8.66 -30.08
CA ASP A 274 -18.65 8.41 -31.34
C ASP A 274 -17.61 9.50 -31.69
N ALA A 275 -17.49 10.56 -30.88
CA ALA A 275 -16.52 11.63 -31.06
C ALA A 275 -15.87 11.97 -29.72
N ALA A 276 -14.66 11.44 -29.51
CA ALA A 276 -13.69 11.86 -28.50
C ALA A 276 -14.24 12.13 -27.07
N GLY A 277 -14.16 11.10 -26.22
CA GLY A 277 -13.88 11.26 -24.79
C GLY A 277 -14.93 11.98 -23.94
N SER A 278 -15.99 11.26 -23.54
CA SER A 278 -16.60 11.26 -22.19
C SER A 278 -18.03 10.71 -22.26
N ALA A 279 -18.20 9.48 -21.76
CA ALA A 279 -19.42 8.86 -21.21
C ALA A 279 -19.34 7.34 -21.41
N LEU A 280 -19.16 6.63 -20.31
CA LEU A 280 -18.95 5.19 -20.21
C LEU A 280 -19.95 4.34 -21.05
N ARG A 281 -19.43 3.30 -21.72
CA ARG A 281 -20.21 2.10 -22.11
C ARG A 281 -19.49 0.83 -21.65
N VAL A 282 -20.10 0.04 -20.76
CA VAL A 282 -19.82 -1.40 -20.64
C VAL A 282 -21.14 -2.15 -20.43
N TRP A 283 -21.48 -3.06 -21.36
CA TRP A 283 -22.53 -4.07 -21.20
C TRP A 283 -22.08 -5.39 -21.85
N LYS A 284 -22.03 -6.48 -21.06
CA LYS A 284 -23.00 -7.59 -21.10
C LYS A 284 -22.66 -8.67 -20.06
N ARG A 285 -23.63 -9.05 -19.24
CA ARG A 285 -23.63 -10.30 -18.45
C ARG A 285 -23.78 -11.46 -19.45
N ARG A 286 -22.80 -12.38 -19.54
CA ARG A 286 -23.04 -13.70 -20.15
C ARG A 286 -23.89 -14.52 -19.19
N LYS A 287 -24.89 -15.25 -19.72
CA LYS A 287 -25.68 -16.21 -18.92
C LYS A 287 -24.73 -17.26 -18.33
N GLU A 288 -25.00 -17.72 -17.12
CA GLU A 288 -24.22 -18.73 -16.35
C GLU A 288 -24.00 -20.09 -17.06
N ALA A 289 -24.52 -20.29 -18.28
CA ALA A 289 -24.44 -21.56 -19.00
C ALA A 289 -23.08 -21.86 -19.68
N ASP A 290 -22.17 -20.88 -19.80
CA ASP A 290 -20.91 -21.05 -20.57
C ASP A 290 -19.67 -21.39 -19.72
N PHE A 291 -19.80 -21.50 -18.39
CA PHE A 291 -18.74 -22.02 -17.53
C PHE A 291 -19.09 -23.40 -16.99
N ARG A 292 -19.08 -24.41 -17.87
CA ARG A 292 -18.78 -25.77 -17.41
C ARG A 292 -17.26 -25.90 -17.28
N PRO A 293 -16.70 -26.24 -16.12
CA PRO A 293 -15.32 -26.69 -16.08
C PRO A 293 -15.25 -27.94 -16.95
N THR A 294 -14.47 -27.90 -18.02
CA THR A 294 -14.04 -29.13 -18.70
C THR A 294 -13.28 -29.94 -17.66
N ARG A 295 -13.95 -30.89 -17.01
CA ARG A 295 -13.27 -32.03 -16.40
C ARG A 295 -12.44 -32.64 -17.51
N LYS A 296 -11.11 -32.50 -17.41
CA LYS A 296 -10.19 -33.40 -18.11
C LYS A 296 -10.55 -34.80 -17.64
N SER A 297 -11.27 -35.53 -18.47
CA SER A 297 -11.33 -36.98 -18.40
C SER A 297 -10.04 -37.51 -19.02
N GLY A 298 -9.21 -38.13 -18.21
CA GLY A 298 -8.11 -38.98 -18.65
C GLY A 298 -7.20 -39.33 -17.46
N PRO A 299 -6.98 -40.61 -17.14
CA PRO A 299 -5.61 -41.10 -17.13
C PRO A 299 -5.00 -41.00 -18.54
#